data_AF-A0A8J5QSB9-F1
#
_entry.id   AF-A0A8J5QSB9-F1
#
_cell.length_a   1.000
_cell.length_b   1.000
_cell.length_c   1.000
_cell.angle_alpha   90.00
_cell.angle_beta   90.00
_cell.angle_gamma   90.00
#
_symmetry.space_group_name_H-M   'P 1'
#
loop_
_entity.id
_entity.type
_entity.pdbx_description
1 polymer ?
#
loop_
_entity_poly.entity_id
_entity_poly.type
_entity_poly.pdbx_seq_one_letter_code
_entity_poly.pdbx_strand_id
1 'polypeptide(L)'
;MLGEKCHEKAKKLFEKYCEPLLHLAGIAVTIIQTEQENQARSLIENLNFHTDAILVAGGDGTLLDVVTGLMRKCNGSIFCAKQTPVGILPLGEVNRLCDSIFSRQYDSLPHIHEMIDATMAVVHGNTKSVDIMKIEPIEYFLNLLQFKYFSRYVTYIFNGFKKDVMWNCNATIRYSDPCIGCSKCYQPDKSPAQLDVRWWHVFIPKKVTYAQSNEIDYSKVKNDNCDTFKETSITTTELSLTTLNTDKLKPGVPAVKLQIGPEHISFFDFVAEGWNRIKGLNNVIQQTLEIKDIEFLPEFTEDSEKEQYFSIDNEEFELKPMKISLIPNAVKIFCP
;
A
#
# COMPACT_ATOMS: atom_id res chain seq x y z
N MET A 1 -7.31 26.30 -4.36
CA MET A 1 -8.49 26.63 -3.53
C MET A 1 -9.03 25.48 -2.67
N LEU A 2 -9.45 24.32 -3.20
CA LEU A 2 -9.89 23.19 -2.34
C LEU A 2 -8.72 22.53 -1.58
N GLY A 3 -7.59 22.31 -2.25
CA GLY A 3 -6.38 21.76 -1.61
C GLY A 3 -5.82 22.64 -0.49
N GLU A 4 -5.74 23.96 -0.67
CA GLU A 4 -5.23 24.89 0.37
C GLU A 4 -6.08 24.86 1.65
N LYS A 5 -7.41 24.77 1.53
CA LYS A 5 -8.32 24.67 2.67
C LYS A 5 -8.15 23.34 3.43
N CYS A 6 -7.86 22.25 2.73
CA CYS A 6 -7.60 20.95 3.35
C CYS A 6 -6.28 20.96 4.13
N HIS A 7 -5.21 21.51 3.56
CA HIS A 7 -3.92 21.64 4.22
C HIS A 7 -3.98 22.51 5.49
N GLU A 8 -4.69 23.64 5.44
CA GLU A 8 -4.83 24.52 6.60
C GLU A 8 -5.61 23.84 7.74
N LYS A 9 -6.64 23.06 7.42
CA LYS A 9 -7.41 22.29 8.40
C LYS A 9 -6.56 21.17 9.02
N ALA A 10 -5.86 20.38 8.20
CA ALA A 10 -5.01 19.29 8.66
C ALA A 10 -3.92 19.79 9.61
N LYS A 11 -3.26 20.91 9.25
CA LYS A 11 -2.25 21.56 10.10
C LYS A 11 -2.82 21.94 11.47
N LYS A 12 -3.97 22.62 11.51
CA LYS A 12 -4.64 22.99 12.78
C LYS A 12 -5.00 21.78 13.63
N LEU A 13 -5.42 20.68 13.01
CA LEU A 13 -5.74 19.43 13.73
C LEU A 13 -4.48 18.78 14.31
N PHE A 14 -3.39 18.73 13.52
CA PHE A 14 -2.10 18.21 13.96
C PHE A 14 -1.55 18.99 15.16
N GLU A 15 -1.45 20.31 15.04
CA GLU A 15 -0.93 21.21 16.09
C GLU A 15 -1.77 21.12 17.37
N LYS A 16 -3.08 20.87 17.24
CA LYS A 16 -3.99 20.82 18.38
C LYS A 16 -4.02 19.47 19.10
N TYR A 17 -3.99 18.36 18.36
CA TYR A 17 -4.29 17.03 18.93
C TYR A 17 -3.13 16.04 18.88
N CYS A 18 -2.19 16.18 17.94
CA CYS A 18 -1.11 15.21 17.74
C CYS A 18 0.24 15.72 18.23
N GLU A 19 0.65 16.91 17.79
CA GLU A 19 1.95 17.52 18.11
C GLU A 19 2.23 17.61 19.62
N PRO A 20 1.29 18.04 20.48
CA PRO A 20 1.55 18.13 21.92
C PRO A 20 1.90 16.78 22.55
N LEU A 21 1.26 15.69 22.10
CA LEU A 21 1.52 14.35 22.61
C LEU A 21 2.93 13.87 22.24
N LEU A 22 3.38 14.16 21.03
CA LEU A 22 4.73 13.82 20.57
C LEU A 22 5.80 14.58 21.37
N HIS A 23 5.60 15.89 21.58
CA HIS A 23 6.52 16.70 22.38
C HIS A 23 6.56 16.27 23.86
N LEU A 24 5.40 15.98 24.46
CA LEU A 24 5.32 15.49 25.83
C LEU A 24 5.95 14.10 26.00
N ALA A 25 5.93 13.27 24.95
CA ALA A 25 6.65 12.00 24.92
C ALA A 25 8.18 12.15 24.74
N GLY A 26 8.68 13.37 24.57
CA GLY A 26 10.11 13.63 24.33
C GLY A 26 10.58 13.26 22.92
N ILE A 27 9.65 13.15 21.96
CA ILE A 27 9.96 12.85 20.56
C ILE A 27 10.33 14.16 19.85
N ALA A 28 11.52 14.19 19.25
CA ALA A 28 11.94 15.31 18.40
C ALA A 28 11.23 15.23 17.05
N VAL A 29 10.35 16.20 16.76
CA VAL A 29 9.54 16.22 15.53
C VAL A 29 10.06 17.29 14.57
N THR A 30 10.33 16.88 13.32
CA THR A 30 10.57 17.81 12.21
C THR A 30 9.37 17.77 11.28
N ILE A 31 8.65 18.88 11.17
CA ILE A 31 7.44 18.97 10.36
C ILE A 31 7.82 19.43 8.94
N ILE A 32 7.41 18.67 7.93
CA ILE A 32 7.57 19.06 6.52
C ILE A 32 6.19 19.09 5.88
N GLN A 33 5.80 20.27 5.39
CA GLN A 33 4.53 20.47 4.71
C GLN A 33 4.71 20.28 3.20
N THR A 34 3.89 19.43 2.60
CA THR A 34 3.80 19.29 1.14
C THR A 34 2.84 20.33 0.56
N GLU A 35 3.19 20.87 -0.60
CA GLU A 35 2.44 21.88 -1.34
C GLU A 35 1.77 21.29 -2.60
N GLN A 36 2.32 20.20 -3.14
CA GLN A 36 1.85 19.57 -4.38
C GLN A 36 1.64 18.07 -4.19
N GLU A 37 0.76 17.49 -5.01
CA GLU A 37 0.60 16.04 -5.14
C GLU A 37 1.94 15.38 -5.52
N ASN A 38 2.18 14.16 -5.05
CA ASN A 38 3.43 13.42 -5.28
C ASN A 38 4.71 14.03 -4.70
N GLN A 39 4.66 15.23 -4.08
CA GLN A 39 5.85 15.83 -3.47
C GLN A 39 6.38 15.01 -2.30
N ALA A 40 5.49 14.39 -1.50
CA ALA A 40 5.88 13.49 -0.41
C ALA A 40 6.75 12.33 -0.91
N ARG A 41 6.39 11.76 -2.07
CA ARG A 41 7.10 10.65 -2.72
C ARG A 41 8.54 11.04 -3.03
N SER A 42 8.73 12.15 -3.74
CA SER A 42 10.07 12.64 -4.11
C SER A 42 10.89 13.07 -2.89
N LEU A 43 10.25 13.61 -1.85
CA LEU A 43 10.95 14.02 -0.64
C LEU A 43 11.52 12.82 0.12
N ILE A 44 10.71 11.77 0.31
CA ILE A 44 11.16 10.56 1.00
C ILE A 44 12.21 9.80 0.17
N GLU A 45 12.04 9.73 -1.14
CA GLU A 45 13.00 9.10 -2.05
C GLU A 45 14.40 9.71 -1.93
N ASN A 46 14.47 11.05 -1.77
CA ASN A 46 15.72 11.81 -1.66
C ASN A 46 16.09 12.17 -0.21
N LEU A 47 15.50 11.50 0.79
CA LEU A 47 15.74 11.82 2.20
C LEU A 47 17.14 11.40 2.63
N ASN A 48 18.05 12.37 2.72
CA ASN A 48 19.49 12.14 2.94
C ASN A 48 19.91 12.08 4.41
N PHE A 49 19.03 12.39 5.36
CA PHE A 49 19.33 12.34 6.79
C PHE A 49 18.68 11.12 7.46
N HIS A 50 19.34 10.62 8.51
CA HIS A 50 18.84 9.49 9.29
C HIS A 50 17.59 9.91 10.08
N THR A 51 16.54 9.12 10.00
CA THR A 51 15.29 9.34 10.74
C THR A 51 14.82 8.02 11.33
N ASP A 52 14.45 8.03 12.61
CA ASP A 52 14.03 6.81 13.33
C ASP A 52 12.61 6.37 12.97
N ALA A 53 11.74 7.29 12.54
CA ALA A 53 10.37 7.02 12.12
C ALA A 53 9.87 8.11 11.17
N ILE A 54 8.98 7.75 10.25
CA ILE A 54 8.28 8.73 9.39
C ILE A 54 6.82 8.80 9.82
N LEU A 55 6.31 9.99 10.12
CA LEU A 55 4.90 10.20 10.44
C LEU A 55 4.19 10.85 9.25
N VAL A 56 3.12 10.21 8.79
CA VAL A 56 2.29 10.68 7.68
C VAL A 56 1.03 11.32 8.25
N ALA A 57 0.97 12.65 8.23
CA ALA A 57 -0.18 13.41 8.65
C ALA A 57 -1.03 13.76 7.42
N GLY A 58 -2.00 12.91 7.09
CA GLY A 58 -2.75 13.00 5.84
C GLY A 58 -3.76 11.88 5.66
N GLY A 59 -4.15 11.63 4.40
CA GLY A 59 -5.04 10.52 4.01
C GLY A 59 -4.29 9.37 3.35
N ASP A 60 -5.05 8.42 2.81
CA ASP A 60 -4.49 7.21 2.16
C ASP A 60 -3.53 7.53 0.99
N GLY A 61 -3.80 8.58 0.21
CA GLY A 61 -2.94 9.00 -0.91
C GLY A 61 -1.57 9.51 -0.46
N THR A 62 -1.51 10.30 0.61
CA THR A 62 -0.23 10.77 1.18
C THR A 62 0.58 9.59 1.75
N LEU A 63 -0.10 8.61 2.34
CA LEU A 63 0.54 7.39 2.84
C LEU A 63 1.13 6.55 1.70
N LEU A 64 0.39 6.40 0.60
CA LEU A 64 0.84 5.74 -0.62
C LEU A 64 2.13 6.39 -1.17
N ASP A 65 2.17 7.72 -1.25
CA ASP A 65 3.34 8.47 -1.70
C ASP A 65 4.57 8.22 -0.83
N VAL A 66 4.40 8.30 0.50
CA VAL A 66 5.49 8.11 1.45
C VAL A 66 6.06 6.70 1.35
N VAL A 67 5.21 5.68 1.23
CA VAL A 67 5.65 4.29 1.13
C VAL A 67 6.27 3.96 -0.21
N THR A 68 5.73 4.51 -1.29
CA THR A 68 6.36 4.42 -2.61
C THR A 68 7.74 5.07 -2.59
N GLY A 69 7.88 6.27 -2.01
CA GLY A 69 9.16 6.95 -1.83
C GLY A 69 10.14 6.15 -0.96
N LEU A 70 9.68 5.56 0.14
CA LEU A 70 10.50 4.75 1.05
C LEU A 70 11.02 3.49 0.37
N MET A 71 10.15 2.75 -0.32
CA MET A 71 10.52 1.53 -1.03
C MET A 71 11.49 1.83 -2.19
N ARG A 72 11.31 2.95 -2.89
CA ARG A 72 12.25 3.41 -3.93
C ARG A 72 13.61 3.81 -3.35
N LYS A 73 13.63 4.58 -2.26
CA LYS A 73 14.87 4.92 -1.53
C LYS A 73 15.66 3.67 -1.15
N CYS A 74 14.95 2.65 -0.70
CA CYS A 74 15.53 1.38 -0.29
C CYS A 74 15.82 0.41 -1.46
N ASN A 75 15.63 0.83 -2.72
CA ASN A 75 15.75 -0.05 -3.91
C ASN A 75 14.96 -1.36 -3.76
N GLY A 76 13.78 -1.30 -3.14
CA GLY A 76 12.93 -2.46 -2.85
C GLY A 76 13.41 -3.36 -1.69
N SER A 77 14.48 -3.01 -0.98
CA SER A 77 14.96 -3.77 0.18
C SER A 77 13.99 -3.68 1.36
N ILE A 78 13.41 -4.83 1.72
CA ILE A 78 12.50 -4.99 2.86
C ILE A 78 13.24 -4.66 4.17
N PHE A 79 14.46 -5.17 4.34
CA PHE A 79 15.29 -4.86 5.50
C PHE A 79 15.51 -3.36 5.70
N CYS A 80 15.85 -2.63 4.63
CA CYS A 80 15.99 -1.16 4.68
C CYS A 80 14.67 -0.48 5.04
N ALA A 81 13.57 -0.85 4.38
CA ALA A 81 12.26 -0.23 4.61
C ALA A 81 11.75 -0.47 6.05
N LYS A 82 12.06 -1.62 6.65
CA LYS A 82 11.70 -1.97 8.04
C LYS A 82 12.48 -1.20 9.10
N GLN A 83 13.58 -0.54 8.77
CA GLN A 83 14.35 0.24 9.74
C GLN A 83 13.68 1.55 10.09
N THR A 84 12.86 2.09 9.18
CA THR A 84 12.13 3.34 9.39
C THR A 84 10.63 3.04 9.43
N PRO A 85 10.06 2.71 10.59
CA PRO A 85 8.62 2.49 10.74
C PRO A 85 7.82 3.73 10.35
N VAL A 86 6.64 3.49 9.77
CA VAL A 86 5.73 4.53 9.28
C VAL A 86 4.54 4.66 10.22
N GLY A 87 4.31 5.86 10.76
CA GLY A 87 3.14 6.21 11.54
C GLY A 87 2.12 6.92 10.67
N ILE A 88 0.83 6.63 10.89
CA ILE A 88 -0.27 7.23 10.14
C ILE A 88 -1.03 8.11 11.12
N LEU A 89 -1.23 9.38 10.81
CA LEU A 89 -2.09 10.30 11.55
C LEU A 89 -3.27 10.65 10.62
N PRO A 90 -4.51 10.22 10.94
CA PRO A 90 -5.67 10.32 10.04
C PRO A 90 -6.19 11.76 9.97
N LEU A 91 -5.51 12.61 9.20
CA LEU A 91 -5.86 14.02 9.01
C LEU A 91 -6.51 14.29 7.65
N GLY A 92 -6.57 13.28 6.79
CA GLY A 92 -7.20 13.35 5.48
C GLY A 92 -8.73 13.25 5.55
N GLU A 93 -9.38 13.49 4.42
CA GLU A 93 -10.82 13.28 4.27
C GLU A 93 -11.19 11.78 4.24
N VAL A 94 -10.27 10.94 3.76
CA VAL A 94 -10.42 9.48 3.64
C VAL A 94 -9.19 8.82 4.27
N ASN A 95 -9.41 8.01 5.31
CA ASN A 95 -8.35 7.35 6.10
C ASN A 95 -8.65 5.84 6.27
N ARG A 96 -8.98 5.14 5.19
CA ARG A 96 -9.50 3.75 5.25
C ARG A 96 -8.51 2.80 5.91
N LEU A 97 -7.20 3.04 5.71
CA LEU A 97 -6.17 2.24 6.37
C LEU A 97 -6.15 2.48 7.87
N CYS A 98 -6.26 3.73 8.31
CA CYS A 98 -6.35 4.08 9.73
C CYS A 98 -7.60 3.47 10.37
N ASP A 99 -8.77 3.62 9.73
CA ASP A 99 -10.04 3.05 10.20
C ASP A 99 -9.92 1.53 10.44
N SER A 100 -9.22 0.83 9.55
CA SER A 100 -9.00 -0.62 9.65
C SER A 100 -8.03 -1.01 10.77
N ILE A 101 -7.09 -0.16 11.14
CA ILE A 101 -6.10 -0.43 12.19
C ILE A 101 -6.69 -0.06 13.55
N PHE A 102 -7.24 1.14 13.67
CA PHE A 102 -7.64 1.78 14.92
C PHE A 102 -9.13 1.61 15.25
N SER A 103 -9.83 0.68 14.59
CA SER A 103 -11.29 0.43 14.71
C SER A 103 -11.76 0.28 16.17
N ARG A 104 -12.06 1.41 16.81
CA ARG A 104 -12.72 1.53 18.10
C ARG A 104 -13.94 2.41 17.89
N GLN A 105 -15.08 1.93 18.36
CA GLN A 105 -16.29 2.74 18.35
C GLN A 105 -16.23 3.69 19.53
N TYR A 106 -16.23 4.98 19.21
CA TYR A 106 -16.31 6.06 20.19
C TYR A 106 -17.68 6.72 20.06
N ASP A 107 -18.39 6.87 21.18
CA ASP A 107 -19.72 7.48 21.22
C ASP A 107 -19.69 8.97 20.88
N SER A 108 -18.59 9.64 21.18
CA SER A 108 -18.38 11.07 20.94
C SER A 108 -17.05 11.34 20.26
N LEU A 109 -17.02 12.29 19.32
CA LEU A 109 -15.80 12.78 18.65
C LEU A 109 -14.89 11.67 18.07
N PRO A 110 -15.42 10.68 17.33
CA PRO A 110 -14.66 9.50 16.90
C PRO A 110 -13.38 9.85 16.14
N HIS A 111 -13.44 10.85 15.25
CA HIS A 111 -12.28 11.28 14.48
C HIS A 111 -11.15 11.87 15.35
N ILE A 112 -11.47 12.55 16.45
CA ILE A 112 -10.46 13.08 17.38
C ILE A 112 -9.81 11.95 18.17
N HIS A 113 -10.63 11.02 18.67
CA HIS A 113 -10.11 9.85 19.36
C HIS A 113 -9.22 8.99 18.46
N GLU A 114 -9.57 8.85 17.19
CA GLU A 114 -8.74 8.12 16.23
C GLU A 114 -7.37 8.80 16.02
N MET A 115 -7.33 10.14 15.88
CA MET A 115 -6.06 10.89 15.82
C MET A 115 -5.20 10.71 17.09
N ILE A 116 -5.84 10.71 18.27
CA ILE A 116 -5.16 10.50 19.54
C ILE A 116 -4.63 9.07 19.63
N ASP A 117 -5.44 8.05 19.33
CA ASP A 117 -5.04 6.65 19.34
C ASP A 117 -3.88 6.38 18.38
N ALA A 118 -3.94 6.97 17.17
CA ALA A 118 -2.89 6.89 16.18
C ALA A 118 -1.58 7.53 16.66
N THR A 119 -1.67 8.70 17.30
CA THR A 119 -0.51 9.36 17.90
C THR A 119 0.05 8.56 19.08
N MET A 120 -0.81 7.99 19.91
CA MET A 120 -0.40 7.17 21.06
C MET A 120 0.26 5.87 20.63
N ALA A 121 -0.14 5.25 19.51
CA ALA A 121 0.56 4.09 18.97
C ALA A 121 2.02 4.41 18.60
N VAL A 122 2.28 5.61 18.09
CA VAL A 122 3.64 6.11 17.84
C VAL A 122 4.39 6.28 19.17
N VAL A 123 3.77 6.95 20.15
CA VAL A 123 4.35 7.18 21.48
C VAL A 123 4.70 5.86 22.20
N HIS A 124 3.83 4.85 22.08
CA HIS A 124 4.06 3.53 22.67
C HIS A 124 5.13 2.72 21.94
N GLY A 125 5.41 3.03 20.67
CA GLY A 125 6.42 2.33 19.87
C GLY A 125 5.98 0.95 19.37
N ASN A 126 4.69 0.62 19.49
CA ASN A 126 4.14 -0.66 19.02
C ASN A 126 4.10 -0.66 17.49
N THR A 127 4.70 -1.66 16.86
CA THR A 127 4.73 -1.78 15.40
C THR A 127 4.34 -3.18 14.93
N LYS A 128 3.71 -3.23 13.76
CA LYS A 128 3.44 -4.47 13.02
C LYS A 128 4.02 -4.40 11.61
N SER A 129 4.48 -5.52 11.09
CA SER A 129 4.82 -5.63 9.66
C SER A 129 3.55 -5.80 8.83
N VAL A 130 3.51 -5.16 7.67
CA VAL A 130 2.35 -5.13 6.78
C VAL A 130 2.78 -5.42 5.35
N ASP A 131 1.93 -6.13 4.63
CA ASP A 131 2.15 -6.51 3.24
C ASP A 131 1.95 -5.31 2.32
N ILE A 132 2.69 -5.27 1.22
CA ILE A 132 2.58 -4.23 0.20
C ILE A 132 2.42 -4.86 -1.17
N MET A 133 1.53 -4.30 -1.97
CA MET A 133 1.38 -4.63 -3.37
C MET A 133 2.31 -3.77 -4.22
N LYS A 134 3.22 -4.41 -4.97
CA LYS A 134 4.11 -3.76 -5.93
C LYS A 134 3.49 -3.87 -7.32
N ILE A 135 3.37 -2.73 -8.00
CA ILE A 135 2.88 -2.62 -9.37
C ILE A 135 4.03 -2.15 -10.24
N GLU A 136 4.30 -2.86 -11.34
CA GLU A 136 5.33 -2.50 -12.31
C GLU A 136 4.91 -2.83 -13.75
N PRO A 137 5.29 -2.01 -14.74
CA PRO A 137 5.02 -2.33 -16.15
C PRO A 137 5.83 -3.56 -16.61
N ILE A 138 5.30 -4.34 -17.55
CA ILE A 138 5.98 -5.52 -18.10
C ILE A 138 6.95 -5.09 -19.21
N GLU A 139 8.25 -5.32 -19.00
CA GLU A 139 9.33 -4.78 -19.86
C GLU A 139 9.39 -5.38 -21.28
N TYR A 140 8.93 -6.61 -21.51
CA TYR A 140 9.02 -7.26 -22.84
C TYR A 140 8.25 -6.53 -23.95
N PHE A 141 7.30 -5.66 -23.59
CA PHE A 141 6.57 -4.80 -24.53
C PHE A 141 7.29 -3.48 -24.85
N LEU A 142 8.35 -3.14 -24.11
CA LEU A 142 9.05 -1.85 -24.21
C LEU A 142 10.07 -1.79 -25.36
N ASN A 143 10.33 -2.91 -26.05
CA ASN A 143 11.31 -2.96 -27.15
C ASN A 143 10.89 -2.23 -28.43
N LEU A 144 9.68 -1.66 -28.50
CA LEU A 144 9.13 -1.03 -29.72
C LEU A 144 8.94 0.49 -29.68
N LEU A 145 9.11 1.17 -28.54
CA LEU A 145 8.97 2.63 -28.47
C LEU A 145 10.10 3.29 -27.67
N GLN A 146 10.60 4.39 -28.20
CA GLN A 146 11.85 5.07 -27.84
C GLN A 146 12.07 5.22 -26.32
N PHE A 147 13.10 4.53 -25.85
CA PHE A 147 13.63 4.60 -24.49
C PHE A 147 14.25 5.96 -24.18
N LYS A 148 13.53 6.80 -23.41
CA LYS A 148 14.18 7.73 -22.45
C LYS A 148 13.32 8.28 -21.31
N TYR A 149 12.00 8.03 -21.28
CA TYR A 149 11.12 8.58 -20.23
C TYR A 149 10.36 7.55 -19.37
N PHE A 150 10.51 6.24 -19.62
CA PHE A 150 9.67 5.20 -18.98
C PHE A 150 10.26 4.48 -17.77
N SER A 151 11.51 4.75 -17.40
CA SER A 151 12.14 4.14 -16.24
C SER A 151 11.71 4.89 -14.98
N ARG A 152 10.59 4.49 -14.32
CA ARG A 152 10.23 4.77 -12.89
C ARG A 152 8.76 4.49 -12.46
N TYR A 153 7.95 3.73 -13.19
CA TYR A 153 6.53 3.47 -12.81
C TYR A 153 6.33 2.33 -11.80
N VAL A 154 7.14 2.25 -10.74
CA VAL A 154 6.91 1.27 -9.66
C VAL A 154 6.18 1.95 -8.50
N THR A 155 4.96 1.47 -8.20
CA THR A 155 4.11 1.99 -7.13
C THR A 155 3.83 0.90 -6.10
N TYR A 156 3.77 1.28 -4.81
CA TYR A 156 3.69 0.36 -3.67
C TYR A 156 2.49 0.68 -2.79
N ILE A 157 1.52 -0.24 -2.67
CA ILE A 157 0.19 0.03 -2.06
C ILE A 157 -0.11 -0.90 -0.89
N PHE A 158 -0.71 -0.40 0.20
CA PHE A 158 -1.04 -1.18 1.40
C PHE A 158 -2.36 -1.95 1.32
N ASN A 159 -3.44 -1.29 0.91
CA ASN A 159 -4.72 -1.92 0.61
C ASN A 159 -4.85 -1.80 -0.89
N GLY A 160 -4.95 -2.93 -1.61
CA GLY A 160 -5.24 -2.84 -3.03
C GLY A 160 -6.55 -2.05 -3.30
N PHE A 161 -6.77 -1.72 -4.57
CA PHE A 161 -7.89 -0.91 -5.07
C PHE A 161 -9.25 -1.31 -4.47
N LYS A 162 -9.66 -0.62 -3.41
CA LYS A 162 -11.04 -0.66 -2.89
C LYS A 162 -11.99 0.27 -3.66
N LYS A 163 -11.47 1.03 -4.62
CA LYS A 163 -12.23 1.82 -5.57
C LYS A 163 -11.89 1.34 -6.97
N ASP A 164 -12.85 0.60 -7.51
CA ASP A 164 -13.18 0.29 -8.89
C ASP A 164 -12.20 0.81 -9.94
N VAL A 165 -11.47 -0.12 -10.57
CA VAL A 165 -11.05 0.10 -11.95
C VAL A 165 -12.33 0.06 -12.79
N MET A 166 -12.95 1.21 -13.03
CA MET A 166 -14.15 1.33 -13.86
C MET A 166 -13.74 1.21 -15.32
N TRP A 167 -13.93 0.03 -15.91
CA TRP A 167 -13.59 -0.19 -17.30
C TRP A 167 -14.31 -1.40 -17.87
N ASN A 168 -14.96 -1.26 -19.02
CA ASN A 168 -15.21 -2.37 -19.95
C ASN A 168 -13.89 -2.87 -20.58
N CYS A 169 -13.13 -3.70 -19.85
CA CYS A 169 -11.85 -4.20 -20.32
C CYS A 169 -11.96 -5.67 -20.74
N ASN A 170 -11.52 -5.97 -21.96
CA ASN A 170 -11.10 -7.31 -22.33
C ASN A 170 -9.61 -7.43 -22.02
N ALA A 171 -9.24 -8.39 -21.20
CA ALA A 171 -7.84 -8.60 -20.82
C ALA A 171 -7.54 -10.08 -20.63
N THR A 172 -6.30 -10.45 -20.92
CA THR A 172 -5.75 -11.73 -20.50
C THR A 172 -5.04 -11.54 -19.17
N ILE A 173 -5.44 -12.31 -18.16
CA ILE A 173 -4.76 -12.34 -16.86
C ILE A 173 -3.94 -13.60 -16.72
N ARG A 174 -2.71 -13.46 -16.22
CA ARG A 174 -1.87 -14.59 -15.83
C ARG A 174 -1.59 -14.49 -14.35
N TYR A 175 -1.95 -15.49 -13.55
CA TYR A 175 -1.81 -15.41 -12.09
C TYR A 175 -1.20 -16.65 -11.48
N SER A 176 -0.57 -16.48 -10.32
CA SER A 176 0.02 -17.55 -9.52
C SER A 176 -0.75 -17.78 -8.23
N ASP A 177 -0.75 -19.03 -7.75
CA ASP A 177 -1.43 -19.39 -6.51
C ASP A 177 -0.70 -18.79 -5.27
N PRO A 178 -1.42 -18.50 -4.17
CA PRO A 178 -0.84 -17.98 -2.93
C PRO A 178 0.27 -18.87 -2.39
N CYS A 179 1.31 -18.25 -1.84
CA CYS A 179 2.44 -18.97 -1.27
C CYS A 179 2.85 -18.34 0.06
N ILE A 180 3.00 -19.17 1.10
CA ILE A 180 3.48 -18.73 2.42
C ILE A 180 4.92 -18.21 2.40
N GLY A 181 5.66 -18.49 1.32
CA GLY A 181 7.09 -18.30 1.20
C GLY A 181 7.77 -19.65 0.90
N CYS A 182 8.67 -19.66 -0.07
CA CYS A 182 9.46 -20.83 -0.42
C CYS A 182 10.80 -20.41 -1.00
N SER A 183 11.68 -21.38 -1.26
CA SER A 183 13.01 -21.14 -1.81
C SER A 183 13.02 -20.42 -3.16
N LYS A 184 11.90 -20.43 -3.91
CA LYS A 184 11.76 -19.78 -5.22
C LYS A 184 11.36 -18.32 -5.11
N CYS A 185 10.35 -18.01 -4.29
CA CYS A 185 9.81 -16.65 -4.16
C CYS A 185 10.44 -15.83 -3.03
N TYR A 186 11.10 -16.48 -2.07
CA TYR A 186 11.79 -15.79 -0.99
C TYR A 186 13.11 -15.23 -1.51
N GLN A 187 13.23 -13.91 -1.50
CA GLN A 187 14.51 -13.26 -1.72
C GLN A 187 15.17 -13.05 -0.35
N PRO A 188 16.33 -13.68 -0.07
CA PRO A 188 17.06 -13.39 1.16
C PRO A 188 17.43 -11.91 1.15
N ASP A 189 17.06 -11.18 2.20
CA ASP A 189 17.54 -9.82 2.42
C ASP A 189 19.08 -9.86 2.33
N LYS A 190 19.66 -8.97 1.52
CA LYS A 190 21.12 -8.78 1.53
C LYS A 190 21.49 -8.39 2.96
N SER A 191 22.19 -9.30 3.64
CA SER A 191 22.73 -9.09 5.00
C SER A 191 23.45 -7.74 5.12
N PRO A 192 23.53 -7.14 6.31
CA PRO A 192 23.88 -5.73 6.57
C PRO A 192 25.39 -5.44 6.41
N ALA A 193 26.00 -5.89 5.31
CA ALA A 193 27.29 -5.38 4.91
C ALA A 193 27.04 -3.98 4.32
N GLN A 194 27.28 -2.93 5.12
CA GLN A 194 27.17 -1.48 4.83
C GLN A 194 25.99 -0.73 5.46
N LEU A 195 25.64 -1.00 6.73
CA LEU A 195 25.02 0.04 7.53
C LEU A 195 26.03 0.57 8.54
N ASP A 196 26.25 1.88 8.48
CA ASP A 196 27.10 2.67 9.37
C ASP A 196 26.41 2.76 10.73
N VAL A 197 26.40 1.65 11.47
CA VAL A 197 25.81 1.59 12.81
C VAL A 197 26.74 2.35 13.75
N ARG A 198 26.37 3.60 14.07
CA ARG A 198 27.14 4.46 14.96
C ARG A 198 27.13 3.91 16.38
N TRP A 199 28.30 3.88 16.99
CA TRP A 199 28.57 3.31 18.30
C TRP A 199 27.68 3.82 19.45
N TRP A 200 27.10 5.02 19.32
CA TRP A 200 26.21 5.57 20.34
C TRP A 200 24.83 4.90 20.40
N HIS A 201 24.43 4.12 19.40
CA HIS A 201 23.20 3.31 19.46
C HIS A 201 23.25 2.20 20.53
N VAL A 202 24.41 1.98 21.15
CA VAL A 202 24.57 1.13 22.34
C VAL A 202 23.95 1.75 23.60
N PHE A 203 23.77 3.07 23.64
CA PHE A 203 23.29 3.79 24.83
C PHE A 203 21.77 4.07 24.84
N ILE A 204 21.06 3.70 23.79
CA ILE A 204 19.59 3.75 23.78
C ILE A 204 19.09 2.45 24.43
N PRO A 205 18.41 2.49 25.59
CA PRO A 205 17.79 1.31 26.16
C PRO A 205 16.67 0.85 25.23
N LYS A 206 17.00 -0.03 24.29
CA LYS A 206 15.98 -0.78 23.56
C LYS A 206 15.25 -1.61 24.62
N LYS A 207 13.96 -1.34 24.83
CA LYS A 207 13.05 -2.41 25.25
C LYS A 207 13.03 -3.41 24.10
N VAL A 208 14.05 -4.27 24.04
CA VAL A 208 14.03 -5.44 23.18
C VAL A 208 13.07 -6.38 23.89
N THR A 209 11.79 -6.25 23.57
CA THR A 209 10.88 -7.36 23.75
C THR A 209 11.39 -8.41 22.77
N TYR A 210 12.24 -9.33 23.24
CA TYR A 210 12.52 -10.57 22.55
C TYR A 210 11.22 -11.38 22.56
N ALA A 211 10.26 -10.98 21.74
CA ALA A 211 9.30 -11.93 21.23
C ALA A 211 10.15 -12.93 20.43
N GLN A 212 10.20 -14.17 20.89
CA GLN A 212 10.75 -15.27 20.11
C GLN A 212 9.94 -15.33 18.81
N SER A 213 10.43 -14.68 17.76
CA SER A 213 9.90 -14.85 16.43
C SER A 213 10.34 -16.24 15.98
N ASN A 214 9.38 -17.15 15.82
CA ASN A 214 9.57 -18.36 15.03
C ASN A 214 9.80 -17.91 13.57
N GLU A 215 11.00 -17.44 13.27
CA GLU A 215 11.38 -16.96 11.94
C GLU A 215 11.53 -18.20 11.04
N ILE A 216 10.53 -18.43 10.18
CA ILE A 216 10.52 -19.57 9.27
C ILE A 216 11.58 -19.32 8.20
N ASP A 217 12.57 -20.21 8.13
CA ASP A 217 13.59 -20.18 7.10
C ASP A 217 13.03 -20.71 5.77
N TYR A 218 12.46 -19.79 4.99
CA TYR A 218 11.82 -20.09 3.70
C TYR A 218 12.79 -20.64 2.65
N SER A 219 14.11 -20.50 2.83
CA SER A 219 15.10 -21.12 1.93
C SER A 219 15.00 -22.64 1.90
N LYS A 220 14.43 -23.25 2.95
CA LYS A 220 14.24 -24.70 3.09
C LYS A 220 12.85 -25.18 2.69
N VAL A 221 11.90 -24.26 2.51
CA VAL A 221 10.52 -24.60 2.13
C VAL A 221 10.47 -24.76 0.61
N LYS A 222 10.06 -25.94 0.12
CA LYS A 222 9.86 -26.21 -1.31
C LYS A 222 8.38 -26.09 -1.65
N ASN A 223 8.08 -25.36 -2.72
CA ASN A 223 6.75 -25.31 -3.31
C ASN A 223 6.87 -25.46 -4.83
N ASP A 224 6.36 -26.58 -5.35
CA ASP A 224 6.43 -26.90 -6.78
C ASP A 224 5.51 -26.01 -7.62
N ASN A 225 4.37 -25.60 -7.05
CA ASN A 225 3.39 -24.70 -7.67
C ASN A 225 3.76 -23.22 -7.52
N CYS A 226 4.85 -22.89 -6.81
CA CYS A 226 5.32 -21.52 -6.76
C CYS A 226 5.91 -21.12 -8.11
N ASP A 227 5.52 -19.95 -8.60
CA ASP A 227 5.85 -19.35 -9.89
C ASP A 227 5.30 -20.08 -11.12
N THR A 228 4.31 -20.97 -10.94
CA THR A 228 3.51 -21.50 -12.05
C THR A 228 2.33 -20.57 -12.31
N PHE A 229 2.25 -20.01 -13.52
CA PHE A 229 1.19 -19.09 -13.92
C PHE A 229 0.06 -19.83 -14.65
N LYS A 230 -1.17 -19.56 -14.24
CA LYS A 230 -2.40 -19.94 -14.96
C LYS A 230 -2.86 -18.75 -15.78
N GLU A 231 -3.42 -19.02 -16.95
CA GLU A 231 -3.85 -17.98 -17.89
C GLU A 231 -5.37 -18.05 -18.08
N THR A 232 -6.03 -16.90 -18.10
CA THR A 232 -7.48 -16.79 -18.28
C THR A 232 -7.82 -15.45 -18.95
N SER A 233 -8.67 -15.48 -19.96
CA SER A 233 -9.25 -14.27 -20.57
C SER A 233 -10.45 -13.80 -19.74
N ILE A 234 -10.51 -12.51 -19.45
CA ILE A 234 -11.61 -11.88 -18.71
C ILE A 234 -12.19 -10.72 -19.51
N THR A 235 -13.51 -10.63 -19.49
CA THR A 235 -14.26 -9.44 -19.88
C THR A 235 -15.00 -8.99 -18.63
N THR A 236 -14.78 -7.76 -18.19
CA THR A 236 -15.42 -7.26 -16.97
C THR A 236 -15.60 -5.75 -17.05
N THR A 237 -16.60 -5.23 -16.35
CA THR A 237 -16.78 -3.78 -16.16
C THR A 237 -16.00 -3.25 -14.94
N GLU A 238 -15.58 -4.14 -14.04
CA GLU A 238 -14.90 -3.76 -12.80
C GLU A 238 -13.90 -4.82 -12.34
N LEU A 239 -12.70 -4.35 -11.96
CA LEU A 239 -11.69 -5.18 -11.33
C LEU A 239 -11.24 -4.53 -10.02
N SER A 240 -11.29 -5.31 -8.93
CA SER A 240 -10.80 -4.89 -7.62
C SER A 240 -9.75 -5.88 -7.13
N LEU A 241 -8.61 -5.35 -6.69
CA LEU A 241 -7.55 -6.12 -6.05
C LEU A 241 -7.50 -5.65 -4.60
N THR A 242 -7.57 -6.54 -3.63
CA THR A 242 -7.49 -6.17 -2.22
C THR A 242 -6.50 -7.08 -1.49
N THR A 243 -5.78 -6.54 -0.52
CA THR A 243 -4.88 -7.32 0.34
C THR A 243 -5.61 -7.67 1.63
N LEU A 244 -5.24 -8.79 2.25
CA LEU A 244 -5.83 -9.26 3.51
C LEU A 244 -5.34 -8.46 4.75
N ASN A 245 -4.67 -7.33 4.55
CA ASN A 245 -4.14 -6.48 5.62
C ASN A 245 -5.22 -5.96 6.61
N THR A 246 -6.49 -6.12 6.26
CA THR A 246 -7.65 -5.70 7.06
C THR A 246 -8.22 -6.78 7.99
N ASP A 247 -7.89 -8.06 7.81
CA ASP A 247 -8.48 -9.13 8.63
C ASP A 247 -7.65 -9.36 9.90
N LYS A 248 -8.10 -8.74 10.99
CA LYS A 248 -7.44 -8.72 12.31
C LYS A 248 -7.20 -10.09 12.98
N LEU A 249 -7.49 -11.25 12.37
CA LEU A 249 -7.76 -12.45 13.16
C LEU A 249 -7.22 -13.81 12.69
N LYS A 250 -6.50 -13.97 11.57
CA LYS A 250 -5.87 -15.29 11.25
C LYS A 250 -4.52 -15.17 10.52
N PRO A 251 -3.49 -15.94 10.91
CA PRO A 251 -2.30 -16.14 10.10
C PRO A 251 -2.67 -17.01 8.89
N GLY A 252 -3.22 -16.36 7.86
CA GLY A 252 -3.50 -16.95 6.56
C GLY A 252 -2.27 -16.89 5.64
N VAL A 253 -2.34 -17.58 4.51
CA VAL A 253 -1.34 -17.44 3.44
C VAL A 253 -1.43 -16.00 2.89
N PRO A 254 -0.32 -15.26 2.74
CA PRO A 254 -0.35 -13.93 2.15
C PRO A 254 -0.87 -14.04 0.71
N ALA A 255 -1.99 -13.38 0.46
CA ALA A 255 -2.70 -13.44 -0.81
C ALA A 255 -3.30 -12.07 -1.14
N VAL A 256 -3.34 -11.77 -2.43
CA VAL A 256 -4.15 -10.72 -3.02
C VAL A 256 -5.46 -11.35 -3.43
N LYS A 257 -6.57 -10.76 -2.98
CA LYS A 257 -7.91 -11.11 -3.38
C LYS A 257 -8.27 -10.30 -4.62
N LEU A 258 -8.32 -10.97 -5.77
CA LEU A 258 -8.81 -10.44 -7.03
C LEU A 258 -10.33 -10.68 -7.11
N GLN A 259 -11.09 -9.62 -7.25
CA GLN A 259 -12.53 -9.63 -7.45
C GLN A 259 -12.82 -9.12 -8.86
N ILE A 260 -13.49 -9.96 -9.65
CA ILE A 260 -13.88 -9.68 -11.02
C ILE A 260 -15.38 -9.40 -11.01
N GLY A 261 -15.76 -8.20 -11.47
CA GLY A 261 -17.14 -7.78 -11.63
C GLY A 261 -17.81 -8.43 -12.84
N PRO A 262 -19.10 -8.17 -13.05
CA PRO A 262 -19.84 -8.75 -14.16
C PRO A 262 -19.32 -8.27 -15.53
N GLU A 263 -19.55 -9.06 -16.58
CA GLU A 263 -19.28 -8.70 -17.98
C GLU A 263 -20.16 -7.52 -18.46
N HIS A 264 -21.41 -7.49 -18.02
CA HIS A 264 -22.39 -6.48 -18.37
C HIS A 264 -23.23 -6.12 -17.15
N ILE A 265 -23.40 -4.82 -16.90
CA ILE A 265 -24.29 -4.32 -15.86
C ILE A 265 -25.47 -3.60 -16.52
N SER A 266 -26.70 -3.93 -16.10
CA SER A 266 -27.88 -3.20 -16.57
C SER A 266 -27.94 -1.82 -15.91
N PHE A 267 -28.64 -0.85 -16.51
CA PHE A 267 -28.78 0.48 -15.92
C PHE A 267 -29.40 0.44 -14.52
N PHE A 268 -30.41 -0.41 -14.30
CA PHE A 268 -31.05 -0.55 -13.00
C PHE A 268 -30.10 -1.15 -11.95
N ASP A 269 -29.30 -2.15 -12.34
CA ASP A 269 -28.30 -2.75 -11.47
C ASP A 269 -27.19 -1.75 -11.15
N PHE A 270 -26.73 -0.95 -12.12
CA PHE A 270 -25.75 0.11 -11.92
C PHE A 270 -26.27 1.17 -10.94
N VAL A 271 -27.52 1.62 -11.08
CA VAL A 271 -28.11 2.59 -10.16
C VAL A 271 -28.24 1.98 -8.76
N ALA A 272 -28.77 0.76 -8.65
CA ALA A 272 -28.89 0.06 -7.37
C ALA A 272 -27.54 -0.15 -6.70
N GLU A 273 -26.52 -0.48 -7.49
CA GLU A 273 -25.14 -0.59 -7.04
C GLU A 273 -24.59 0.75 -6.54
N GLY A 274 -24.82 1.84 -7.27
CA GLY A 274 -24.45 3.19 -6.83
C GLY A 274 -25.03 3.55 -5.45
N TRP A 275 -26.28 3.17 -5.19
CA TRP A 275 -26.89 3.32 -3.87
C TRP A 275 -26.29 2.39 -2.81
N ASN A 276 -25.92 1.16 -3.18
CA ASN A 276 -25.26 0.21 -2.27
C ASN A 276 -23.87 0.70 -1.87
N ARG A 277 -23.10 1.30 -2.79
CA ARG A 277 -21.79 1.89 -2.52
C ARG A 277 -21.87 3.03 -1.51
N ILE A 278 -22.87 3.91 -1.64
CA ILE A 278 -23.13 4.99 -0.67
C ILE A 278 -23.46 4.42 0.72
N LYS A 279 -24.14 3.26 0.77
CA LYS A 279 -24.49 2.56 2.02
C LYS A 279 -23.38 1.67 2.56
N GLY A 280 -22.24 1.56 1.88
CA GLY A 280 -21.12 0.70 2.27
C GLY A 280 -21.39 -0.81 2.13
N LEU A 281 -22.31 -1.20 1.24
CA LEU A 281 -22.61 -2.59 0.93
C LEU A 281 -21.66 -3.12 -0.15
N ASN A 282 -21.36 -4.43 -0.12
CA ASN A 282 -20.41 -5.09 -1.04
C ASN A 282 -20.93 -5.17 -2.48
N ASN A 283 -20.01 -5.11 -3.45
CA ASN A 283 -20.28 -5.11 -4.89
C ASN A 283 -20.82 -6.47 -5.38
N VAL A 284 -21.45 -6.46 -6.56
CA VAL A 284 -21.83 -7.69 -7.27
C VAL A 284 -20.56 -8.30 -7.87
N ILE A 285 -20.14 -9.44 -7.35
CA ILE A 285 -18.89 -10.11 -7.74
C ILE A 285 -19.24 -11.36 -8.54
N GLN A 286 -18.70 -11.48 -9.75
CA GLN A 286 -18.84 -12.68 -10.58
C GLN A 286 -17.86 -13.76 -10.12
N GLN A 287 -16.61 -13.39 -9.88
CA GLN A 287 -15.56 -14.33 -9.50
C GLN A 287 -14.61 -13.70 -8.48
N THR A 288 -14.16 -14.49 -7.53
CA THR A 288 -13.10 -14.13 -6.58
C THR A 288 -11.96 -15.14 -6.68
N LEU A 289 -10.73 -14.65 -6.83
CA LEU A 289 -9.52 -15.46 -6.85
C LEU A 289 -8.57 -14.97 -5.76
N GLU A 290 -7.97 -15.90 -5.02
CA GLU A 290 -6.85 -15.61 -4.12
C GLU A 290 -5.55 -15.94 -4.84
N ILE A 291 -4.65 -14.97 -4.97
CA ILE A 291 -3.47 -15.06 -5.84
C ILE A 291 -2.24 -14.42 -5.17
N LYS A 292 -1.03 -14.76 -5.61
CA LYS A 292 0.22 -14.10 -5.17
C LYS A 292 0.65 -13.00 -6.13
N ASP A 293 0.85 -13.38 -7.39
CA ASP A 293 1.25 -12.49 -8.47
C ASP A 293 0.19 -12.53 -9.59
N ILE A 294 -0.03 -11.39 -10.25
CA ILE A 294 -0.85 -11.29 -11.45
C ILE A 294 -0.17 -10.41 -12.48
N GLU A 295 -0.12 -10.91 -13.71
CA GLU A 295 0.18 -10.14 -14.90
C GLU A 295 -1.14 -9.82 -15.59
N PHE A 296 -1.40 -8.53 -15.76
CA PHE A 296 -2.57 -8.02 -16.44
C PHE A 296 -2.15 -7.58 -17.85
N LEU A 297 -2.70 -8.23 -18.87
CA LEU A 297 -2.42 -8.01 -20.28
C LEU A 297 -3.70 -7.51 -20.97
N PRO A 298 -3.92 -6.20 -21.04
CA PRO A 298 -5.11 -5.65 -21.69
C PRO A 298 -5.07 -5.89 -23.20
N GLU A 299 -6.23 -6.16 -23.80
CA GLU A 299 -6.39 -6.23 -25.25
C GLU A 299 -6.60 -4.83 -25.82
N PHE A 300 -5.72 -4.41 -26.73
CA PHE A 300 -5.85 -3.14 -27.44
C PHE A 300 -6.58 -3.38 -28.76
N THR A 301 -7.71 -2.70 -28.98
CA THR A 301 -8.37 -2.67 -30.29
C THR A 301 -7.61 -1.75 -31.24
N GLU A 302 -7.36 -2.20 -32.47
CA GLU A 302 -6.55 -1.50 -33.50
C GLU A 302 -7.09 -0.10 -33.87
N ASP A 303 -8.36 0.21 -33.55
CA ASP A 303 -9.03 1.49 -33.84
C ASP A 303 -8.87 2.57 -32.74
N SER A 304 -8.16 2.29 -31.65
CA SER A 304 -8.00 3.22 -30.51
C SER A 304 -6.65 3.91 -30.52
N GLU A 305 -6.46 4.95 -31.34
CA GLU A 305 -5.38 5.94 -31.18
C GLU A 305 -5.47 6.73 -29.85
N LYS A 306 -6.45 6.44 -29.00
CA LYS A 306 -6.66 7.11 -27.71
C LYS A 306 -6.00 6.31 -26.60
N GLU A 307 -5.08 6.95 -25.89
CA GLU A 307 -4.57 6.50 -24.61
C GLU A 307 -5.76 6.21 -23.66
N GLN A 308 -5.85 4.97 -23.21
CA GLN A 308 -6.86 4.55 -22.24
C GLN A 308 -6.26 4.67 -20.84
N TYR A 309 -7.06 5.11 -19.89
CA TYR A 309 -6.64 5.35 -18.51
C TYR A 309 -7.51 4.55 -17.55
N PHE A 310 -6.92 4.12 -16.45
CA PHE A 310 -7.61 3.52 -15.33
C PHE A 310 -7.18 4.21 -14.04
N SER A 311 -8.04 4.23 -13.02
CA SER A 311 -7.69 4.83 -11.74
C SER A 311 -7.33 3.77 -10.70
N ILE A 312 -6.26 4.04 -9.97
CA ILE A 312 -5.79 3.31 -8.80
C ILE A 312 -5.85 4.30 -7.63
N ASP A 313 -6.71 4.06 -6.64
CA ASP A 313 -6.80 4.89 -5.42
C ASP A 313 -6.92 6.43 -5.69
N ASN A 314 -7.64 6.78 -6.77
CA ASN A 314 -7.83 8.13 -7.31
C ASN A 314 -6.61 8.76 -8.03
N GLU A 315 -5.54 8.01 -8.29
CA GLU A 315 -4.47 8.40 -9.21
C GLU A 315 -4.76 7.75 -10.58
N GLU A 316 -4.66 8.52 -11.67
CA GLU A 316 -4.91 8.03 -13.03
C GLU A 316 -3.63 7.43 -13.62
N PHE A 317 -3.75 6.23 -14.16
CA PHE A 317 -2.68 5.47 -14.78
C PHE A 317 -3.04 5.16 -16.23
N GLU A 318 -2.07 5.32 -17.11
CA GLU A 318 -2.18 4.85 -18.48
C GLU A 318 -2.27 3.32 -18.51
N LEU A 319 -3.24 2.78 -19.24
CA LEU A 319 -3.38 1.36 -19.40
C LEU A 319 -2.18 0.78 -20.14
N LYS A 320 -1.45 -0.06 -19.42
CA LYS A 320 -0.33 -0.83 -19.95
C LYS A 320 -0.33 -2.25 -19.40
N PRO A 321 0.27 -3.20 -20.12
CA PRO A 321 0.63 -4.48 -19.55
C PRO A 321 1.43 -4.28 -18.26
N MET A 322 0.91 -4.79 -17.14
CA MET A 322 1.48 -4.57 -15.82
C MET A 322 1.51 -5.86 -15.01
N LYS A 323 2.50 -5.96 -14.13
CA LYS A 323 2.64 -7.00 -13.15
C LYS A 323 2.36 -6.43 -11.77
N ILE A 324 1.51 -7.12 -11.03
CA ILE A 324 1.16 -6.82 -9.66
C ILE A 324 1.60 -7.99 -8.80
N SER A 325 2.39 -7.71 -7.77
CA SER A 325 2.98 -8.72 -6.89
C SER A 325 2.81 -8.34 -5.43
N LEU A 326 2.57 -9.33 -4.57
CA LEU A 326 2.52 -9.12 -3.13
C LEU A 326 3.90 -9.29 -2.51
N ILE A 327 4.33 -8.27 -1.77
CA ILE A 327 5.54 -8.30 -0.94
C ILE A 327 5.09 -8.44 0.52
N PRO A 328 5.17 -9.65 1.10
CA PRO A 328 4.71 -9.88 2.45
C PRO A 328 5.62 -9.21 3.47
N ASN A 329 5.04 -8.66 4.53
CA ASN A 329 5.74 -8.01 5.64
C ASN A 329 6.78 -7.00 5.15
N ALA A 330 6.45 -6.13 4.20
CA ALA A 330 7.43 -5.24 3.55
C ALA A 330 7.79 -4.02 4.40
N VAL A 331 6.82 -3.42 5.09
CA VAL A 331 7.00 -2.19 5.87
C VAL A 331 6.48 -2.38 7.30
N LYS A 332 7.11 -1.71 8.26
CA LYS A 332 6.60 -1.62 9.64
C LYS A 332 5.71 -0.40 9.77
N ILE A 333 4.53 -0.58 10.34
CA ILE A 333 3.65 0.53 10.69
C ILE A 333 3.35 0.54 12.19
N PHE A 334 3.15 1.72 12.75
CA PHE A 334 2.70 1.85 14.14
C PHE A 334 1.23 1.43 14.26
N CYS A 335 0.93 0.67 15.30
CA CYS A 335 -0.43 0.19 15.59
C CYS A 335 -0.66 0.11 17.11
N PRO A 336 -1.92 0.08 17.58
CA PRO A 336 -2.26 0.00 18.99
C PRO A 336 -1.58 -1.17 19.71
#